data_AF-K1RKX1-F1
#
_entry.id   AF-K1RKX1-F1
#
_cell.length_a   1.000
_cell.length_b   1.000
_cell.length_c   1.000
_cell.angle_alpha   90.00
_cell.angle_beta   90.00
_cell.angle_gamma   90.00
#
_symmetry.space_group_name_H-M   'P 1'
#
loop_
_entity.id
_entity.type
_entity.pdbx_description
1 polymer ?
#
loop_
_entity_poly.entity_id
_entity_poly.type
_entity_poly.pdbx_seq_one_letter_code
_entity_poly.pdbx_strand_id
1 'polypeptide(L)'
;RTLFGQLLAEIQRIKSEGDFEAARKLVEKYAVKIDPVLHAEILARYEKLHLAPYKGFVNPVYEAVTDKDGNIIDVKVSYNEGYAEQMLRYSKEFANLPYRNE
;
A
#
# COMPACT_ATOMS: atom_id res chain seq x y z
N ARG A 1 11.32 24.37 9.74
CA ARG A 1 12.23 23.74 8.74
C ARG A 1 13.54 23.25 9.37
N THR A 2 14.16 24.01 10.28
CA THR A 2 15.44 23.68 10.92
C THR A 2 15.46 22.34 11.68
N LEU A 3 14.44 22.05 12.51
CA LEU A 3 14.38 20.80 13.29
C LEU A 3 14.31 19.54 12.40
N PHE A 4 13.55 19.59 11.29
CA PHE A 4 13.52 18.49 10.33
C PHE A 4 14.89 18.25 9.68
N GLY A 5 15.62 19.32 9.36
CA GLY A 5 16.99 19.22 8.83
C GLY A 5 17.97 18.61 9.82
N GLN A 6 17.85 18.94 11.11
CA GLN A 6 18.66 18.35 12.17
C GLN A 6 18.38 16.85 12.34
N LEU A 7 17.10 16.46 12.37
CA LEU A 7 16.73 15.05 12.47
C LEU A 7 17.15 14.26 11.22
N LEU A 8 17.05 14.85 10.03
CA LEU A 8 17.52 14.24 8.79
C LEU A 8 19.04 14.00 8.82
N ALA A 9 19.81 14.99 9.27
CA ALA A 9 21.25 14.86 9.41
C ALA A 9 21.63 13.73 10.40
N GLU A 10 20.92 13.63 11.52
CA GLU A 10 21.17 12.57 12.51
C GLU A 10 20.77 11.18 11.99
N ILE A 11 19.61 11.04 11.33
CA ILE A 11 19.20 9.78 10.69
C ILE A 11 20.22 9.36 9.63
N GLN A 12 20.72 10.30 8.84
CA GLN A 12 21.72 10.02 7.82
C GLN A 12 23.05 9.57 8.43
N ARG A 13 23.53 10.23 9.50
CA ARG A 13 24.73 9.83 10.25
C ARG A 13 24.60 8.40 10.77
N ILE A 14 23.49 8.12 11.48
CA ILE A 14 23.19 6.79 12.04
C ILE A 14 23.26 5.71 10.96
N LYS A 15 22.63 5.95 9.80
CA LYS A 15 22.66 5.00 8.66
C LYS A 15 24.06 4.83 8.07
N SER A 16 24.77 5.93 7.84
CA SER A 16 26.08 5.93 7.18
C SER A 16 27.19 5.30 8.04
N GLU A 17 27.09 5.44 9.36
CA GLU A 17 28.06 4.90 10.32
C GLU A 17 27.66 3.51 10.87
N GLY A 18 26.47 3.01 10.52
CA GLY A 18 25.98 1.71 11.01
C GLY A 18 25.67 1.70 12.52
N ASP A 19 25.26 2.84 13.09
CA ASP A 19 25.05 3.02 14.52
C ASP A 19 23.70 2.44 14.99
N PHE A 20 23.68 1.11 15.17
CA PHE A 20 22.48 0.37 15.58
C PHE A 20 21.90 0.86 16.92
N GLU A 21 22.76 1.15 17.91
CA GLU A 21 22.28 1.54 19.23
C GLU A 21 21.62 2.92 19.22
N ALA A 22 22.14 3.88 18.45
CA ALA A 22 21.46 5.15 18.26
C ALA A 22 20.13 4.99 17.51
N ALA A 23 20.09 4.14 16.47
CA ALA A 23 18.84 3.82 15.77
C ALA A 23 17.78 3.23 16.72
N ARG A 24 18.17 2.22 17.53
CA ARG A 24 17.29 1.58 18.52
C ARG A 24 16.74 2.60 19.51
N LYS A 25 17.61 3.42 20.12
CA LYS A 25 17.19 4.44 21.09
C LYS A 25 16.23 5.46 20.50
N LEU A 26 16.47 5.92 19.27
CA LEU A 26 15.61 6.90 18.59
C LEU A 26 14.21 6.31 18.34
N VAL A 27 14.14 5.08 17.82
CA VAL A 27 12.87 4.39 17.53
C VAL A 27 12.10 4.09 18.82
N GLU A 28 12.73 3.44 19.81
CA GLU A 28 12.07 3.06 21.06
C GLU A 28 11.54 4.26 21.85
N LYS A 29 12.25 5.40 21.78
CA LYS A 29 11.87 6.60 22.52
C LYS A 29 10.71 7.36 21.88
N TYR A 30 10.69 7.48 20.55
CA TYR A 30 9.78 8.42 19.87
C TYR A 30 8.76 7.78 18.92
N ALA A 31 8.99 6.56 18.43
CA ALA A 31 8.15 5.95 17.39
C ALA A 31 7.22 4.82 17.88
N VAL A 32 7.38 4.37 19.14
CA VAL A 32 6.68 3.19 19.66
C VAL A 32 5.54 3.53 20.62
N LYS A 33 5.77 4.46 21.55
CA LYS A 33 4.83 4.71 22.66
C LYS A 33 3.71 5.64 22.20
N ILE A 34 2.46 5.18 22.38
CA ILE A 34 1.25 5.94 22.06
C ILE A 34 0.53 6.31 23.37
N ASP A 35 0.05 7.54 23.47
CA ASP A 35 -0.80 7.98 24.58
C ASP A 35 -2.20 7.34 24.43
N PRO A 36 -2.64 6.49 25.38
CA PRO A 36 -3.91 5.78 25.29
C PRO A 36 -5.13 6.70 25.35
N VAL A 37 -5.05 7.85 26.04
CA VAL A 37 -6.17 8.80 26.16
C VAL A 37 -6.38 9.50 24.83
N LEU A 38 -5.30 10.01 24.24
CA LEU A 38 -5.34 10.64 22.92
C LEU A 38 -5.76 9.64 21.84
N HIS A 39 -5.24 8.41 21.89
CA HIS A 39 -5.59 7.36 20.93
C HIS A 39 -7.09 7.04 20.95
N ALA A 40 -7.69 6.89 22.14
CA ALA A 40 -9.12 6.64 22.27
C ALA A 40 -9.96 7.82 21.75
N GLU A 41 -9.54 9.06 22.00
CA GLU A 41 -10.21 10.26 21.48
C GLU A 41 -10.22 10.27 19.94
N ILE A 42 -9.06 9.98 19.32
CA ILE A 42 -8.93 9.97 17.86
C ILE A 42 -9.80 8.86 17.25
N LEU A 43 -9.84 7.66 17.84
CA LEU A 43 -10.71 6.59 17.38
C LEU A 43 -12.18 6.99 17.43
N ALA A 44 -12.65 7.57 18.54
CA ALA A 44 -14.04 8.02 18.69
C ALA A 44 -14.42 9.15 17.73
N ARG A 45 -13.46 10.03 17.38
CA ARG A 45 -13.67 11.09 16.37
C ARG A 45 -13.70 10.53 14.96
N TYR A 46 -12.83 9.58 14.65
CA TYR A 46 -12.70 8.97 13.33
C TYR A 46 -13.88 8.04 13.01
N GLU A 47 -14.38 7.28 14.00
CA GLU A 47 -15.52 6.38 13.85
C GLU A 47 -16.77 7.09 13.32
N LYS A 48 -17.02 8.32 13.78
CA LYS A 48 -18.14 9.17 13.33
C LYS A 48 -18.10 9.51 11.83
N LEU A 49 -16.95 9.37 11.19
CA LEU A 49 -16.79 9.63 9.75
C LEU A 49 -17.17 8.42 8.89
N HIS A 50 -17.29 7.23 9.49
CA HIS A 50 -17.54 5.97 8.76
C HIS A 50 -16.57 5.73 7.59
N LEU A 51 -15.32 6.18 7.73
CA LEU A 51 -14.28 6.04 6.71
C LEU A 51 -13.41 4.81 6.98
N ALA A 52 -13.23 3.96 5.99
CA ALA A 52 -12.20 2.92 6.05
C ALA A 52 -10.79 3.57 6.15
N PRO A 53 -9.97 3.23 7.17
CA PRO A 53 -8.63 3.81 7.36
C PRO A 53 -7.61 3.33 6.31
N TYR A 54 -7.87 2.19 5.69
CA TYR A 54 -7.06 1.64 4.61
C TYR A 54 -7.81 1.75 3.29
N LYS A 55 -7.06 2.05 2.23
CA LYS A 55 -7.58 2.15 0.86
C LYS A 55 -6.96 1.04 0.01
N GLY A 56 -7.77 0.44 -0.83
CA GLY A 56 -7.34 -0.48 -1.88
C GLY A 56 -7.84 0.01 -3.23
N PHE A 57 -7.21 -0.48 -4.30
CA PHE A 57 -7.60 -0.16 -5.66
C PHE A 57 -7.89 -1.46 -6.43
N VAL A 58 -8.85 -1.37 -7.34
CA VAL A 58 -9.16 -2.39 -8.34
C VAL A 58 -8.54 -1.90 -9.66
N ASN A 59 -7.97 -2.80 -10.43
CA ASN A 59 -7.37 -2.45 -11.72
C ASN A 59 -8.49 -2.30 -12.78
N PRO A 60 -8.25 -1.53 -13.85
CA PRO A 60 -9.10 -1.60 -15.01
C PRO A 60 -8.96 -2.93 -15.76
N VAL A 61 -9.94 -3.24 -16.60
CA VAL A 61 -9.87 -4.36 -17.55
C VAL A 61 -9.41 -3.83 -18.91
N TYR A 62 -8.37 -4.45 -19.47
CA TYR A 62 -7.88 -4.17 -20.81
C TYR A 62 -8.35 -5.24 -21.78
N GLU A 63 -8.83 -4.83 -22.95
CA GLU A 63 -9.29 -5.73 -24.02
C GLU A 63 -8.62 -5.35 -25.35
N ALA A 64 -7.92 -6.29 -25.97
CA ALA A 64 -7.35 -6.09 -27.30
C ALA A 64 -8.44 -6.28 -28.36
N VAL A 65 -8.62 -5.27 -29.22
CA VAL A 65 -9.55 -5.33 -30.35
C VAL A 65 -8.76 -5.75 -31.59
N THR A 66 -9.19 -6.81 -32.27
CA THR A 66 -8.54 -7.33 -33.46
C THR A 66 -9.37 -7.13 -34.72
N ASP A 67 -8.70 -6.96 -35.86
CA ASP A 67 -9.33 -7.09 -37.19
C ASP A 67 -9.67 -8.55 -37.52
N LYS A 68 -10.18 -8.79 -38.75
CA LYS A 68 -10.54 -10.14 -39.22
C LYS A 68 -9.33 -11.08 -39.38
N ASP A 69 -8.14 -10.50 -39.55
CA ASP A 69 -6.90 -11.22 -39.78
C ASP A 69 -6.13 -11.46 -38.46
N GLY A 70 -6.68 -10.99 -37.33
CA GLY A 70 -6.11 -11.16 -35.99
C GLY A 70 -5.09 -10.09 -35.60
N ASN A 71 -4.90 -9.04 -36.41
CA ASN A 71 -4.02 -7.93 -36.05
C ASN A 71 -4.71 -7.03 -35.01
N ILE A 72 -3.98 -6.64 -33.97
CA ILE A 72 -4.49 -5.70 -32.97
C ILE A 72 -4.64 -4.32 -33.62
N ILE A 73 -5.84 -3.78 -33.56
CA ILE A 73 -6.17 -2.44 -34.09
C ILE A 73 -6.44 -1.41 -32.99
N ASP A 74 -6.74 -1.86 -31.76
CA ASP A 74 -7.00 -1.00 -30.61
C ASP A 74 -6.86 -1.76 -29.28
N VAL A 75 -6.73 -1.04 -28.17
CA VAL A 75 -6.80 -1.58 -26.81
C VAL A 75 -7.76 -0.75 -25.98
N LYS A 76 -8.89 -1.35 -25.60
CA LYS A 76 -9.92 -0.70 -24.81
C LYS A 76 -9.63 -0.89 -23.32
N VAL A 77 -9.98 0.15 -22.55
CA VAL A 77 -9.91 0.14 -21.08
C VAL A 77 -11.31 0.30 -20.50
N SER A 78 -11.64 -0.49 -19.48
CA SER A 78 -12.91 -0.37 -18.75
C SER A 78 -12.72 -0.37 -17.24
N TYR A 79 -13.64 0.30 -16.54
CA TYR A 79 -13.64 0.48 -15.07
C TYR A 79 -14.92 -0.07 -14.44
N ASN A 80 -15.58 -1.01 -15.14
CA ASN A 80 -16.90 -1.52 -14.77
C ASN A 80 -16.83 -2.75 -13.83
N GLU A 81 -15.64 -3.19 -13.45
CA GLU A 81 -15.43 -4.37 -12.61
C GLU A 81 -15.25 -3.98 -11.14
N GLY A 82 -15.98 -4.67 -10.26
CA GLY A 82 -15.86 -4.53 -8.81
C GLY A 82 -14.77 -5.41 -8.22
N TYR A 83 -14.55 -5.29 -6.90
CA TYR A 83 -13.50 -6.04 -6.21
C TYR A 83 -13.72 -7.56 -6.28
N ALA A 84 -14.93 -8.04 -6.01
CA ALA A 84 -15.21 -9.47 -5.95
C ALA A 84 -15.06 -10.12 -7.33
N GLU A 85 -15.58 -9.46 -8.36
CA GLU A 85 -15.49 -9.89 -9.75
C GLU A 85 -14.03 -9.97 -10.20
N GLN A 86 -13.25 -8.91 -9.94
CA GLN A 86 -11.84 -8.89 -10.30
C GLN A 86 -11.06 -10.00 -9.61
N MET A 87 -11.24 -10.18 -8.31
CA MET A 87 -10.51 -11.20 -7.55
C MET A 87 -10.85 -12.62 -8.03
N LEU A 88 -12.12 -12.88 -8.35
CA LEU A 88 -12.54 -14.17 -8.91
C LEU A 88 -11.97 -14.39 -10.31
N ARG A 89 -12.00 -13.38 -11.18
CA ARG A 89 -11.42 -13.45 -12.53
C ARG A 89 -9.92 -13.71 -12.47
N TYR A 90 -9.18 -12.98 -11.62
CA TYR A 90 -7.76 -13.20 -11.40
C TYR A 90 -7.43 -14.61 -10.92
N SER A 91 -8.21 -15.11 -9.96
CA SER A 91 -8.05 -16.46 -9.43
C SER A 91 -8.34 -17.55 -10.47
N LYS A 92 -9.22 -17.27 -11.43
CA LYS A 92 -9.61 -18.22 -12.48
C LYS A 92 -8.66 -18.21 -13.68
N GLU A 93 -8.27 -17.03 -14.15
CA GLU A 93 -7.58 -16.84 -15.44
C GLU A 93 -6.06 -16.70 -15.28
N PHE A 94 -5.60 -16.16 -14.15
CA PHE A 94 -4.20 -15.76 -13.95
C PHE A 94 -3.53 -16.50 -12.78
N ALA A 95 -4.21 -17.43 -12.10
CA ALA A 95 -3.61 -18.29 -11.08
C ALA A 95 -2.82 -19.44 -11.71
N ASN A 96 -1.61 -19.12 -12.18
CA ASN A 96 -0.74 -20.06 -12.90
C ASN A 96 0.17 -20.92 -12.01
N LEU A 97 0.19 -20.68 -10.69
CA LEU A 97 0.95 -21.51 -9.76
C LEU A 97 0.15 -22.76 -9.35
N PRO A 98 0.80 -23.93 -9.19
CA PRO A 98 0.16 -25.11 -8.65
C PRO A 98 -0.30 -24.84 -7.21
N TYR A 99 -1.31 -25.59 -6.78
CA TYR A 99 -1.80 -25.51 -5.40
C TYR A 99 -0.72 -25.88 -4.36
N ARG A 100 0.22 -26.76 -4.74
CA ARG A 100 1.38 -27.12 -3.93
C ARG A 100 2.65 -26.77 -4.72
N ASN A 101 3.45 -25.86 -4.16
CA ASN A 101 4.75 -25.46 -4.68
C ASN A 101 5.82 -26.06 -3.74
N GLU A 102 6.20 -27.31 -3.98
CA GLU A 102 7.31 -27.97 -3.28
C GLU A 102 8.63 -27.76 -4.01
#